data_AF-A0A2H9T0Y5-F1
#
_entry.id   AF-A0A2H9T0Y5-F1
#
_cell.length_a   1.000
_cell.length_b   1.000
_cell.length_c   1.000
_cell.angle_alpha   90.00
_cell.angle_beta   90.00
_cell.angle_gamma   90.00
#
_symmetry.space_group_name_H-M   'P 1'
#
loop_
_entity.id
_entity.type
_entity.pdbx_description
1 polymer ?
#
loop_
_entity_poly.entity_id
_entity_poly.type
_entity_poly.pdbx_seq_one_letter_code
_entity_poly.pdbx_strand_id
1 'polypeptide(L)'
;MAEIENPEKLEQLKNKIKEKTIQITPGVSQTIREKTEIIEEKINSEEIKSRIEKAKNLLEELKKKIEEKKEKVLEPEYKELTTLKQLIERQIEAAQKSLEDGKLGEAWGQITAALSKIRNALNILDKLEWKEVFDCPVFVLPLCLQGEGIEVIKLPNGCLKPICKKVEKPEKPEVCVTLWDPVCGKDGKTYSNECFAKLANVEVNYKGACEETKECGKEGEKINRNPLLGDTSLKCCEGLNEIRVSKSYSVCSKKECETDADCPQPNCIGMKSVCVEGRCIMPNCIDIKEELEKIPFLRAE
;
A
#
# COMPACT_ATOMS: atom_id res chain seq x y z
N MET A 1 24.71 -11.12 -57.48
CA MET A 1 24.10 -11.67 -58.70
C MET A 1 22.91 -12.51 -58.26
N ALA A 2 21.70 -11.98 -58.35
CA ALA A 2 20.47 -12.72 -58.08
C ALA A 2 19.41 -12.28 -59.10
N GLU A 3 19.15 -13.22 -60.00
CA GLU A 3 17.91 -13.55 -60.68
C GLU A 3 17.16 -12.46 -61.48
N ILE A 4 17.30 -12.65 -62.79
CA ILE A 4 16.51 -12.13 -63.90
C ILE A 4 15.01 -12.20 -63.56
N GLU A 5 14.41 -11.04 -63.27
CA GLU A 5 12.95 -10.88 -63.33
C GLU A 5 12.50 -11.23 -64.75
N ASN A 6 11.58 -12.19 -64.85
CA ASN A 6 11.02 -12.66 -66.11
C ASN A 6 10.56 -11.47 -66.98
N PRO A 7 11.22 -11.18 -68.12
CA PRO A 7 10.98 -9.97 -68.90
C PRO A 7 9.57 -9.91 -69.50
N GLU A 8 8.92 -11.06 -69.74
CA GLU A 8 7.52 -11.09 -70.19
C GLU A 8 6.55 -10.61 -69.12
N LYS A 9 6.81 -10.91 -67.83
CA LYS A 9 5.99 -10.41 -66.72
C LYS A 9 6.15 -8.92 -66.53
N LEU A 10 7.37 -8.40 -66.73
CA LEU A 10 7.64 -6.96 -66.65
C LEU A 10 6.92 -6.20 -67.79
N GLU A 11 6.90 -6.77 -68.99
CA GLU A 11 6.22 -6.19 -70.15
C GLU A 11 4.68 -6.23 -69.99
N GLN A 12 4.13 -7.33 -69.47
CA GLN A 12 2.71 -7.44 -69.14
C GLN A 12 2.28 -6.45 -68.04
N LEU A 13 3.14 -6.19 -67.06
CA LEU A 13 2.87 -5.22 -66.00
C LEU A 13 2.89 -3.78 -66.54
N LYS A 14 3.86 -3.44 -67.39
CA LYS A 14 3.94 -2.14 -68.08
C LYS A 14 2.70 -1.88 -68.94
N ASN A 15 2.20 -2.89 -69.64
CA ASN A 15 0.99 -2.77 -70.46
C ASN A 15 -0.27 -2.59 -69.62
N LYS A 16 -0.42 -3.32 -68.50
CA LYS A 16 -1.53 -3.11 -67.56
C LYS A 16 -1.51 -1.74 -66.88
N ILE A 17 -0.32 -1.18 -66.62
CA ILE A 17 -0.16 0.18 -66.08
C ILE A 17 -0.58 1.21 -67.15
N LYS A 18 -0.17 1.03 -68.41
CA LYS A 18 -0.60 1.90 -69.53
C LYS A 18 -2.11 1.91 -69.74
N GLU A 19 -2.78 0.76 -69.63
CA GLU A 19 -4.25 0.67 -69.76
C GLU A 19 -5.02 1.30 -68.59
N LYS A 20 -4.44 1.29 -67.38
CA LYS A 20 -5.04 1.91 -66.18
C LYS A 20 -4.67 3.39 -65.99
N THR A 21 -3.76 3.92 -66.80
CA THR A 21 -3.37 5.34 -66.74
C THR A 21 -4.41 6.16 -67.51
N ILE A 22 -5.11 7.06 -66.81
CA ILE A 22 -6.04 8.01 -67.41
C ILE A 22 -5.30 8.76 -68.52
N GLN A 23 -5.71 8.57 -69.78
CA GLN A 23 -5.12 9.27 -70.92
C GLN A 23 -5.54 10.74 -70.85
N ILE A 24 -4.67 11.58 -70.29
CA ILE A 24 -4.81 13.04 -70.38
C ILE A 24 -4.66 13.40 -71.86
N THR A 25 -5.69 13.97 -72.47
CA THR A 25 -5.65 14.41 -73.87
C THR A 25 -4.49 15.41 -74.07
N PRO A 26 -3.80 15.39 -75.23
CA PRO A 26 -2.63 16.24 -75.48
C PRO A 26 -2.86 17.72 -75.19
N GLY A 27 -4.06 18.24 -75.50
CA GLY A 27 -4.44 19.62 -75.20
C GLY A 27 -4.55 19.95 -73.70
N VAL A 28 -4.99 18.99 -72.88
CA VAL A 28 -5.02 19.14 -71.40
C VAL A 28 -3.60 19.06 -70.83
N SER A 29 -2.76 18.17 -71.35
CA SER A 29 -1.34 18.06 -70.96
C SER A 29 -0.56 19.34 -71.28
N GLN A 30 -0.82 19.94 -72.44
CA GLN A 30 -0.21 21.20 -72.86
C GLN A 30 -0.72 22.39 -72.02
N THR A 31 -2.03 22.48 -71.78
CA THR A 31 -2.60 23.53 -70.92
C THR A 31 -2.09 23.42 -69.48
N ILE A 32 -1.92 22.20 -68.96
CA ILE A 32 -1.31 21.96 -67.65
C ILE A 32 0.15 22.42 -67.67
N ARG A 33 0.94 22.07 -68.68
CA ARG A 33 2.34 22.53 -68.81
C ARG A 33 2.44 24.05 -68.87
N GLU A 34 1.69 24.71 -69.74
CA GLU A 34 1.68 26.17 -69.88
C GLU A 34 1.27 26.86 -68.57
N LYS A 35 0.24 26.35 -67.88
CA LYS A 35 -0.14 26.89 -66.56
C LYS A 35 0.88 26.57 -65.46
N THR A 36 1.59 25.45 -65.55
CA THR A 36 2.63 25.06 -64.59
C THR A 36 3.87 25.93 -64.78
N GLU A 37 4.27 26.21 -66.02
CA GLU A 37 5.35 27.15 -66.36
C GLU A 37 5.02 28.58 -65.89
N ILE A 38 3.78 29.06 -66.09
CA ILE A 38 3.32 30.36 -65.57
C ILE A 38 3.33 30.41 -64.02
N ILE A 39 3.11 29.28 -63.35
CA ILE A 39 3.19 29.19 -61.88
C ILE A 39 4.66 29.17 -61.42
N GLU A 40 5.53 28.45 -62.13
CA GLU A 40 6.96 28.40 -61.85
C GLU A 40 7.64 29.77 -62.06
N GLU A 41 7.19 30.58 -63.03
CA GLU A 41 7.64 31.97 -63.17
C GLU A 41 7.25 32.88 -61.99
N LYS A 42 6.21 32.53 -61.22
CA LYS A 42 5.75 33.30 -60.04
C LYS A 42 6.36 32.83 -58.73
N ILE A 43 6.90 31.62 -58.67
CA ILE A 43 7.48 31.04 -57.46
C ILE A 43 9.00 31.26 -57.52
N ASN A 44 9.50 32.24 -56.78
CA ASN A 44 10.94 32.48 -56.70
C ASN A 44 11.58 31.68 -55.54
N SER A 45 12.86 31.34 -55.68
CA SER A 45 13.60 30.54 -54.70
C SER A 45 13.81 31.26 -53.36
N GLU A 46 13.85 32.59 -53.33
CA GLU A 46 13.96 33.39 -52.10
C GLU A 46 12.68 33.32 -51.26
N GLU A 47 11.51 33.32 -51.89
CA GLU A 47 10.22 33.18 -51.22
C GLU A 47 10.08 31.79 -50.58
N ILE A 48 10.50 30.74 -51.28
CA ILE A 48 10.54 29.38 -50.71
C ILE A 48 11.48 29.33 -49.51
N LYS A 49 12.69 29.92 -49.60
CA LYS A 49 13.63 29.99 -48.46
C LYS A 49 13.00 30.70 -47.25
N SER A 50 12.35 31.84 -47.48
CA SER A 50 11.66 32.59 -46.44
C SER A 50 10.54 31.77 -45.77
N ARG A 51 9.76 31.02 -46.56
CA ARG A 51 8.72 30.12 -46.04
C ARG A 51 9.29 28.94 -45.26
N ILE A 52 10.40 28.37 -45.72
CA ILE A 52 11.13 27.30 -45.00
C ILE A 52 11.57 27.81 -43.63
N GLU A 53 12.20 28.98 -43.59
CA GLU A 53 12.66 29.58 -42.34
C GLU A 53 11.50 29.87 -41.38
N LYS A 54 10.40 30.41 -41.91
CA LYS A 54 9.16 30.62 -41.15
C LYS A 54 8.61 29.31 -40.58
N ALA A 55 8.61 28.22 -41.36
CA ALA A 55 8.13 26.93 -40.89
C ALA A 55 9.01 26.35 -39.79
N LYS A 56 10.34 26.50 -39.88
CA LYS A 56 11.27 26.07 -38.83
C LYS A 56 11.00 26.81 -37.51
N ASN A 57 10.85 28.13 -37.56
CA ASN A 57 10.55 28.93 -36.38
C ASN A 57 9.20 28.53 -35.73
N LEU A 58 8.15 28.35 -36.54
CA LEU A 58 6.85 27.89 -36.04
C LEU A 58 6.89 26.45 -35.53
N LEU A 59 7.74 25.59 -36.10
CA LEU A 59 7.94 24.23 -35.62
C LEU A 59 8.62 24.21 -34.25
N GLU A 60 9.61 25.09 -34.00
CA GLU A 60 10.20 25.22 -32.67
C GLU A 60 9.21 25.76 -31.64
N GLU A 61 8.37 26.73 -32.01
CA GLU A 61 7.25 27.18 -31.17
C GLU A 61 6.29 26.02 -30.85
N LEU A 62 5.92 25.23 -31.87
CA LEU A 62 5.05 24.07 -31.70
C LEU A 62 5.67 23.03 -30.77
N LYS A 63 6.97 22.71 -30.93
CA LYS A 63 7.71 21.78 -30.06
C LYS A 63 7.67 22.25 -28.61
N LYS A 64 7.91 23.53 -28.35
CA LYS A 64 7.86 24.12 -27.02
C LYS A 64 6.46 23.98 -26.41
N LYS A 65 5.40 24.34 -27.14
CA LYS A 65 4.01 24.21 -26.66
C LYS A 65 3.60 22.76 -26.41
N ILE A 66 4.08 21.81 -27.21
CA ILE A 66 3.82 20.36 -26.98
C ILE A 66 4.47 19.91 -25.68
N GLU A 67 5.73 20.27 -25.41
CA GLU A 67 6.42 19.85 -24.18
C GLU A 67 5.82 20.53 -22.94
N GLU A 68 5.49 21.83 -23.01
CA GLU A 68 4.80 22.56 -21.92
C GLU A 68 3.44 21.95 -21.57
N LYS A 69 2.76 21.34 -22.55
CA LYS A 69 1.45 20.72 -22.38
C LYS A 69 1.51 19.20 -22.25
N LYS A 70 2.68 18.58 -22.26
CA LYS A 70 2.86 17.12 -22.18
C LYS A 70 2.16 16.49 -20.99
N GLU A 71 2.23 17.12 -19.84
CA GLU A 71 1.54 16.65 -18.65
C GLU A 71 0.03 16.89 -18.72
N LYS A 72 -0.46 17.84 -19.51
CA LYS A 72 -1.88 18.25 -19.56
C LYS A 72 -2.68 17.56 -20.66
N VAL A 73 -2.01 16.97 -21.65
CA VAL A 73 -2.63 16.28 -22.79
C VAL A 73 -2.78 14.79 -22.47
N LEU A 74 -3.94 14.21 -22.76
CA LEU A 74 -4.19 12.77 -22.63
C LEU A 74 -3.23 11.97 -23.54
N GLU A 75 -2.82 10.76 -23.11
CA GLU A 75 -1.84 9.94 -23.85
C GLU A 75 -2.14 9.72 -25.35
N PRO A 76 -3.38 9.41 -25.79
CA PRO A 76 -3.66 9.21 -27.21
C PRO A 76 -3.45 10.48 -28.05
N GLU A 77 -3.92 11.63 -27.58
CA GLU A 77 -3.78 12.93 -28.24
C GLU A 77 -2.31 13.38 -28.29
N TYR A 78 -1.53 13.10 -27.23
CA TYR A 78 -0.10 13.37 -27.20
C TYR A 78 0.66 12.54 -28.26
N LYS A 79 0.28 11.29 -28.46
CA LYS A 79 0.86 10.40 -29.48
C LYS A 79 0.54 10.88 -30.90
N GLU A 80 -0.68 11.36 -31.14
CA GLU A 80 -1.07 11.95 -32.42
C GLU A 80 -0.26 13.22 -32.73
N LEU A 81 -0.12 14.12 -31.76
CA LEU A 81 0.69 15.34 -31.88
C LEU A 81 2.17 15.03 -32.16
N THR A 82 2.72 14.01 -31.50
CA THR A 82 4.11 13.57 -31.72
C THR A 82 4.31 13.01 -33.13
N THR A 83 3.34 12.24 -33.63
CA THR A 83 3.37 11.69 -34.99
C THR A 83 3.26 12.81 -36.04
N LEU A 84 2.39 13.79 -35.78
CA LEU A 84 2.21 14.96 -36.63
C LEU A 84 3.49 15.81 -36.69
N LYS A 85 4.17 16.01 -35.55
CA LYS A 85 5.47 16.69 -35.46
C LYS A 85 6.50 16.03 -36.38
N GLN A 86 6.66 14.71 -36.30
CA GLN A 86 7.61 13.96 -37.13
C GLN A 86 7.29 14.10 -38.63
N LEU A 87 6.00 14.11 -38.98
CA LEU A 87 5.57 14.34 -40.36
C LEU A 87 5.96 15.75 -40.84
N ILE A 88 5.73 16.78 -40.02
CA ILE A 88 6.08 18.16 -40.35
C ILE A 88 7.59 18.31 -40.56
N GLU A 89 8.42 17.74 -39.68
CA GLU A 89 9.88 17.74 -39.80
C GLU A 89 10.32 17.18 -41.15
N ARG A 90 9.82 15.99 -41.51
CA ARG A 90 10.10 15.36 -42.81
C ARG A 90 9.68 16.21 -44.00
N GLN A 91 8.55 16.92 -43.91
CA GLN A 91 8.09 17.79 -45.00
C GLN A 91 8.97 19.03 -45.17
N ILE A 92 9.47 19.62 -44.07
CA ILE A 92 10.39 20.76 -44.13
C ILE A 92 11.73 20.32 -44.73
N GLU A 93 12.26 19.17 -44.30
CA GLU A 93 13.49 18.59 -44.86
C GLU A 93 13.34 18.28 -46.35
N ALA A 94 12.22 17.66 -46.74
CA ALA A 94 11.92 17.39 -48.15
C ALA A 94 11.82 18.69 -48.97
N ALA A 95 11.18 19.74 -48.42
CA ALA A 95 11.10 21.03 -49.09
C ALA A 95 12.48 21.67 -49.29
N GLN A 96 13.37 21.58 -48.29
CA GLN A 96 14.75 22.06 -48.40
C GLN A 96 15.52 21.31 -49.50
N LYS A 97 15.42 19.98 -49.51
CA LYS A 97 16.08 19.16 -50.53
C LYS A 97 15.55 19.45 -51.93
N SER A 98 14.23 19.52 -52.12
CA SER A 98 13.64 19.87 -53.42
C SER A 98 14.06 21.27 -53.89
N LEU A 99 14.25 22.22 -52.97
CA LEU A 99 14.76 23.55 -53.30
C LEU A 99 16.22 23.50 -53.78
N GLU A 100 17.07 22.72 -53.11
CA GLU A 100 18.47 22.49 -53.52
C GLU A 100 18.56 21.79 -54.89
N ASP A 101 17.66 20.84 -55.14
CA ASP A 101 17.51 20.12 -56.42
C ASP A 101 16.90 21.00 -57.54
N GLY A 102 16.55 22.27 -57.26
CA GLY A 102 15.94 23.19 -58.22
C GLY A 102 14.46 22.91 -58.54
N LYS A 103 13.81 22.00 -57.82
CA LYS A 103 12.40 21.62 -57.98
C LYS A 103 11.48 22.55 -57.19
N LEU A 104 11.33 23.79 -57.68
CA LEU A 104 10.62 24.86 -56.97
C LEU A 104 9.15 24.53 -56.66
N GLY A 105 8.43 23.91 -57.61
CA GLY A 105 7.03 23.50 -57.40
C GLY A 105 6.85 22.45 -56.30
N GLU A 106 7.76 21.46 -56.24
CA GLU A 106 7.74 20.42 -55.20
C GLU A 106 8.08 21.02 -53.84
N ALA A 107 9.11 21.85 -53.78
CA ALA A 107 9.50 22.56 -52.55
C ALA A 107 8.35 23.42 -52.01
N TRP A 108 7.67 24.18 -52.88
CA TRP A 108 6.51 25.00 -52.54
C TRP A 108 5.34 24.17 -51.99
N GLY A 109 5.05 23.03 -52.61
CA GLY A 109 4.00 22.11 -52.18
C GLY A 109 4.27 21.54 -50.79
N GLN A 110 5.47 21.02 -50.56
CA GLN A 110 5.88 20.47 -49.27
C GLN A 110 5.83 21.52 -48.17
N ILE A 111 6.40 22.72 -48.41
CA ILE A 111 6.46 23.74 -47.36
C ILE A 111 5.09 24.32 -47.01
N THR A 112 4.21 24.48 -48.00
CA THR A 112 2.84 24.96 -47.78
C THR A 112 2.03 23.93 -46.98
N ALA A 113 2.21 22.64 -47.26
CA ALA A 113 1.59 21.56 -46.50
C ALA A 113 2.10 21.51 -45.05
N ALA A 114 3.40 21.74 -44.82
CA ALA A 114 4.00 21.79 -43.49
C ALA A 114 3.44 22.98 -42.68
N LEU A 115 3.44 24.19 -43.25
CA LEU A 115 2.91 25.40 -42.61
C LEU A 115 1.44 25.27 -42.21
N SER A 116 0.62 24.66 -43.07
CA SER A 116 -0.80 24.39 -42.77
C SER A 116 -0.96 23.47 -41.55
N LYS A 117 -0.19 22.37 -41.51
CA LYS A 117 -0.19 21.43 -40.38
C LYS A 117 0.27 22.09 -39.09
N ILE A 118 1.34 22.89 -39.14
CA ILE A 118 1.84 23.61 -37.94
C ILE A 118 0.78 24.57 -37.41
N ARG A 119 0.17 25.39 -38.27
CA ARG A 119 -0.87 26.33 -37.85
C ARG A 119 -2.07 25.62 -37.22
N ASN A 120 -2.52 24.52 -37.83
CA ASN A 120 -3.62 23.73 -37.28
C ASN A 120 -3.25 23.13 -35.92
N ALA A 121 -2.03 22.60 -35.76
CA ALA A 121 -1.55 22.06 -34.50
C ALA A 121 -1.46 23.13 -33.40
N LEU A 122 -0.90 24.31 -33.72
CA LEU A 122 -0.84 25.45 -32.78
C LEU A 122 -2.24 25.90 -32.36
N ASN A 123 -3.19 26.02 -33.30
CA ASN A 123 -4.57 26.37 -32.98
C ASN A 123 -5.26 25.35 -32.07
N ILE A 124 -4.98 24.05 -32.26
CA ILE A 124 -5.49 22.99 -31.38
C ILE A 124 -4.89 23.15 -29.98
N LEU A 125 -3.57 23.32 -29.90
CA LEU A 125 -2.89 23.51 -28.62
C LEU A 125 -3.37 24.76 -27.87
N ASP A 126 -3.62 25.87 -28.56
CA ASP A 126 -4.14 27.09 -27.95
C ASP A 126 -5.59 26.91 -27.45
N LYS A 127 -6.41 26.12 -28.15
CA LYS A 127 -7.77 25.77 -27.69
C LYS A 127 -7.79 24.81 -26.50
N LEU A 128 -6.75 23.98 -26.34
CA LEU A 128 -6.61 23.10 -25.17
C LEU A 128 -6.38 23.86 -23.87
N GLU A 129 -6.11 25.17 -23.91
CA GLU A 129 -5.90 25.99 -22.71
C GLU A 129 -7.19 26.28 -21.93
N TRP A 130 -8.38 26.01 -22.48
CA TRP A 130 -9.66 26.26 -21.82
C TRP A 130 -10.67 25.13 -22.06
N LYS A 131 -10.63 24.12 -21.19
CA LYS A 131 -11.85 23.53 -20.63
C LYS A 131 -11.62 23.42 -19.12
N GLU A 132 -12.05 24.46 -18.40
CA GLU A 132 -12.51 24.22 -17.04
C GLU A 132 -13.52 23.07 -17.11
N VAL A 133 -13.22 21.98 -16.40
CA VAL A 133 -14.14 21.03 -15.77
C VAL A 133 -15.43 20.73 -16.54
N PHE A 134 -15.61 19.52 -17.08
CA PHE A 134 -16.86 18.71 -16.93
C PHE A 134 -16.94 17.45 -17.82
N ASP A 135 -16.07 17.25 -18.81
CA ASP A 135 -16.05 15.99 -19.59
C ASP A 135 -15.04 14.97 -19.03
N CYS A 136 -15.26 14.49 -17.81
CA CYS A 136 -14.52 13.30 -17.36
C CYS A 136 -15.13 12.06 -18.00
N PRO A 137 -14.31 11.17 -18.63
CA PRO A 137 -14.83 9.91 -19.14
C PRO A 137 -15.44 9.11 -17.99
N VAL A 138 -16.59 8.49 -18.23
CA VAL A 138 -17.16 7.53 -17.29
C VAL A 138 -16.27 6.29 -17.31
N PHE A 139 -15.47 6.10 -16.27
CA PHE A 139 -14.67 4.91 -16.10
C PHE A 139 -15.52 3.79 -15.49
N VAL A 140 -15.56 2.64 -16.16
CA VAL A 140 -16.10 1.42 -15.55
C VAL A 140 -15.11 0.97 -14.47
N LEU A 141 -15.64 0.63 -13.29
CA LEU A 141 -14.82 0.06 -12.21
C LEU A 141 -14.11 -1.21 -12.71
N PRO A 142 -12.77 -1.29 -12.61
CA PRO A 142 -12.04 -2.44 -13.09
C PRO A 142 -12.25 -3.64 -12.18
N LEU A 143 -12.26 -4.84 -12.77
CA LEU A 143 -12.16 -6.10 -12.03
C LEU A 143 -10.68 -6.34 -11.73
N CYS A 144 -10.27 -6.08 -10.49
CA CYS A 144 -8.88 -6.30 -10.06
C CYS A 144 -8.60 -7.75 -9.70
N LEU A 145 -7.35 -8.18 -9.87
CA LEU A 145 -6.92 -9.54 -9.55
C LEU A 145 -6.75 -9.72 -8.04
N GLN A 146 -6.60 -10.97 -7.60
CA GLN A 146 -6.45 -11.29 -6.19
C GLN A 146 -5.16 -10.67 -5.61
N GLY A 147 -5.30 -9.86 -4.56
CA GLY A 147 -4.19 -9.09 -3.95
C GLY A 147 -4.06 -7.66 -4.49
N GLU A 148 -4.90 -7.27 -5.44
CA GLU A 148 -5.04 -5.89 -5.89
C GLU A 148 -6.30 -5.25 -5.30
N GLY A 149 -6.24 -3.93 -5.14
CA GLY A 149 -7.34 -3.08 -4.70
C GLY A 149 -7.52 -1.95 -5.70
N ILE A 150 -8.70 -1.31 -5.63
CA ILE A 150 -8.99 -0.14 -6.45
C ILE A 150 -8.32 1.07 -5.79
N GLU A 151 -7.40 1.70 -6.52
CA GLU A 151 -6.86 3.01 -6.19
C GLU A 151 -7.45 4.05 -7.15
N VAL A 152 -7.81 5.22 -6.63
CA VAL A 152 -8.30 6.33 -7.44
C VAL A 152 -7.16 7.30 -7.65
N ILE A 153 -6.70 7.42 -8.90
CA ILE A 153 -5.67 8.38 -9.28
C ILE A 153 -6.30 9.64 -9.87
N LYS A 154 -5.68 10.80 -9.62
CA LYS A 154 -6.05 12.06 -10.24
C LYS A 154 -5.27 12.21 -11.55
N LEU A 155 -6.00 12.22 -12.66
CA LEU A 155 -5.46 12.52 -13.98
C LEU A 155 -5.09 14.00 -14.09
N PRO A 156 -4.21 14.37 -15.03
CA PRO A 156 -3.77 15.76 -15.17
C PRO A 156 -4.87 16.76 -15.56
N ASN A 157 -5.92 16.28 -16.24
CA ASN A 157 -7.13 17.06 -16.51
C ASN A 157 -8.05 17.20 -15.28
N GLY A 158 -7.62 16.73 -14.10
CA GLY A 158 -8.37 16.78 -12.85
C GLY A 158 -9.35 15.62 -12.67
N CYS A 159 -9.54 14.75 -13.67
CA CYS A 159 -10.47 13.63 -13.58
C CYS A 159 -9.95 12.52 -12.66
N LEU A 160 -10.86 11.83 -12.00
CA LEU A 160 -10.55 10.69 -11.14
C LEU A 160 -10.69 9.40 -11.95
N LYS A 161 -9.62 8.59 -12.00
CA LYS A 161 -9.62 7.30 -12.70
C LYS A 161 -9.37 6.16 -11.70
N PRO A 162 -10.27 5.16 -11.59
CA PRO A 162 -10.00 3.95 -10.82
C PRO A 162 -9.01 3.06 -11.58
N ILE A 163 -7.99 2.58 -10.87
CA ILE A 163 -7.00 1.61 -11.37
C ILE A 163 -6.84 0.46 -10.38
N CYS A 164 -6.34 -0.68 -10.85
CA CYS A 164 -5.92 -1.77 -9.97
C CYS A 164 -4.48 -1.55 -9.50
N LYS A 165 -4.26 -1.65 -8.19
CA LYS A 165 -2.93 -1.57 -7.58
C LYS A 165 -2.77 -2.67 -6.55
N LYS A 166 -1.57 -3.24 -6.46
CA LYS A 166 -1.22 -4.19 -5.40
C LYS A 166 -1.39 -3.53 -4.04
N VAL A 167 -2.23 -4.12 -3.20
CA VAL A 167 -2.36 -3.68 -1.82
C VAL A 167 -1.23 -4.32 -1.04
N GLU A 168 -0.16 -3.55 -0.82
CA GLU A 168 0.84 -3.94 0.17
C GLU A 168 0.16 -3.92 1.53
N LYS A 169 0.00 -5.10 2.13
CA LYS A 169 -0.57 -5.21 3.48
C LYS A 169 0.40 -4.50 4.42
N PRO A 170 0.00 -3.42 5.10
CA PRO A 170 0.92 -2.71 5.98
C PRO A 170 1.38 -3.68 7.07
N GLU A 171 2.69 -3.73 7.32
CA GLU A 171 3.29 -4.57 8.36
C GLU A 171 2.75 -4.20 9.75
N LYS A 172 2.30 -2.95 9.91
CA LYS A 172 1.68 -2.43 11.12
C LYS A 172 0.36 -1.72 10.79
N PRO A 173 -0.76 -2.05 11.46
CA PRO A 173 -2.02 -1.33 11.26
C PRO A 173 -1.91 0.11 11.79
N GLU A 174 -2.34 1.12 11.03
CA GLU A 174 -2.39 2.52 11.49
C GLU A 174 -3.61 2.82 12.36
N VAL A 175 -4.69 2.08 12.13
CA VAL A 175 -5.96 2.22 12.85
C VAL A 175 -6.47 0.84 13.22
N CYS A 176 -6.89 0.68 14.48
CA CYS A 176 -7.52 -0.55 14.96
C CYS A 176 -8.97 -0.30 15.33
N VAL A 177 -9.84 -1.21 14.92
CA VAL A 177 -11.22 -1.25 15.39
C VAL A 177 -11.24 -1.54 16.88
N THR A 178 -12.12 -0.87 17.63
CA THR A 178 -12.26 -1.06 19.09
C THR A 178 -13.14 -2.27 19.45
N LEU A 179 -13.34 -3.20 18.50
CA LEU A 179 -14.07 -4.44 18.74
C LEU A 179 -13.30 -5.29 19.75
N TRP A 180 -14.00 -5.78 20.77
CA TRP A 180 -13.45 -6.68 21.77
C TRP A 180 -13.47 -8.12 21.25
N ASP A 181 -12.31 -8.59 20.79
CA ASP A 181 -12.03 -9.96 20.34
C ASP A 181 -10.64 -10.35 20.87
N PRO A 182 -10.53 -10.60 22.19
CA PRO A 182 -9.25 -10.54 22.89
C PRO A 182 -8.28 -11.60 22.42
N VAL A 183 -6.99 -11.27 22.46
CA VAL A 183 -5.89 -12.19 22.16
C VAL A 183 -4.81 -12.11 23.24
N CYS A 184 -4.12 -13.22 23.49
CA CYS A 184 -2.99 -13.27 24.39
C CYS A 184 -1.69 -13.06 23.61
N GLY A 185 -0.92 -12.04 23.97
CA GLY A 185 0.41 -11.80 23.40
C GLY A 185 1.45 -12.80 23.93
N LYS A 186 2.54 -13.00 23.18
CA LYS A 186 3.71 -13.76 23.68
C LYS A 186 4.40 -13.10 24.89
N ASP A 187 4.09 -11.83 25.16
CA ASP A 187 4.52 -11.09 26.35
C ASP A 187 3.62 -11.33 27.59
N GLY A 188 2.61 -12.20 27.47
CA GLY A 188 1.69 -12.53 28.56
C GLY A 188 0.63 -11.47 28.82
N LYS A 189 0.48 -10.46 27.94
CA LYS A 189 -0.56 -9.43 28.08
C LYS A 189 -1.77 -9.72 27.18
N THR A 190 -2.95 -9.45 27.72
CA THR A 190 -4.20 -9.47 26.95
C THR A 190 -4.31 -8.19 26.12
N TYR A 191 -4.50 -8.34 24.81
CA TYR A 191 -4.82 -7.25 23.91
C TYR A 191 -6.29 -7.31 23.50
N SER A 192 -6.95 -6.16 23.36
CA SER A 192 -8.38 -6.07 23.02
C SER A 192 -8.74 -6.79 21.71
N ASN A 193 -7.79 -6.86 20.76
CA ASN A 193 -7.83 -7.71 19.58
C ASN A 193 -6.44 -7.84 18.93
N GLU A 194 -6.33 -8.69 17.90
CA GLU A 194 -5.09 -8.94 17.15
C GLU A 194 -4.49 -7.66 16.54
N CYS A 195 -5.31 -6.68 16.16
CA CYS A 195 -4.82 -5.42 15.62
C CYS A 195 -4.03 -4.63 16.68
N PHE A 196 -4.55 -4.55 17.91
CA PHE A 196 -3.85 -3.90 19.02
C PHE A 196 -2.54 -4.63 19.42
N ALA A 197 -2.50 -5.96 19.32
CA ALA A 197 -1.27 -6.73 19.54
C ALA A 197 -0.19 -6.37 18.50
N LYS A 198 -0.58 -6.29 17.21
CA LYS A 198 0.32 -5.86 16.12
C LYS A 198 0.77 -4.41 16.26
N LEU A 199 -0.12 -3.51 16.69
CA LEU A 199 0.26 -2.12 17.00
C LEU A 199 1.35 -2.04 18.07
N ALA A 200 1.28 -2.91 19.07
CA ALA A 200 2.27 -3.04 20.13
C ALA A 200 3.52 -3.85 19.72
N ASN A 201 3.58 -4.32 18.46
CA ASN A 201 4.64 -5.18 17.93
C ASN A 201 4.82 -6.47 18.74
N VAL A 202 3.71 -7.04 19.23
CA VAL A 202 3.68 -8.29 19.98
C VAL A 202 3.00 -9.36 19.14
N GLU A 203 3.67 -10.48 18.96
CA GLU A 203 3.10 -11.66 18.32
C GLU A 203 2.01 -12.28 19.21
N VAL A 204 0.90 -12.69 18.58
CA VAL A 204 -0.17 -13.41 19.28
C VAL A 204 0.30 -14.82 19.60
N ASN A 205 0.12 -15.22 20.86
CA ASN A 205 0.33 -16.58 21.34
C ASN A 205 -0.91 -17.45 21.04
N TYR A 206 -2.07 -17.06 21.57
CA TYR A 206 -3.35 -17.74 21.33
C TYR A 206 -4.54 -16.77 21.35
N LYS A 207 -5.69 -17.23 20.81
CA LYS A 207 -6.96 -16.47 20.82
C LYS A 207 -7.62 -16.54 22.19
N GLY A 208 -8.26 -15.45 22.61
CA GLY A 208 -8.80 -15.27 23.95
C GLY A 208 -7.91 -14.36 24.80
N ALA A 209 -8.45 -13.85 25.91
CA ALA A 209 -7.61 -13.16 26.89
C ALA A 209 -6.52 -14.10 27.39
N CYS A 210 -5.35 -13.56 27.75
CA CYS A 210 -4.37 -14.35 28.46
C CYS A 210 -5.05 -14.96 29.68
N GLU A 211 -4.87 -16.26 29.83
CA GLU A 211 -5.09 -16.93 31.10
C GLU A 211 -4.28 -16.13 32.11
N GLU A 212 -4.97 -15.51 33.08
CA GLU A 212 -4.28 -15.08 34.29
C GLU A 212 -3.57 -16.34 34.77
N THR A 213 -2.25 -16.39 34.61
CA THR A 213 -1.45 -17.15 35.55
C THR A 213 -1.72 -16.47 36.87
N LYS A 214 -2.81 -16.86 37.53
CA LYS A 214 -2.98 -16.70 38.96
C LYS A 214 -1.81 -17.48 39.50
N GLU A 215 -0.68 -16.79 39.65
CA GLU A 215 0.41 -17.26 40.47
C GLU A 215 -0.27 -17.61 41.78
N CYS A 216 -0.35 -18.90 42.08
CA CYS A 216 -0.83 -19.35 43.34
C CYS A 216 0.15 -18.88 44.43
N GLY A 217 -0.34 -18.72 45.66
CA GLY A 217 0.48 -18.26 46.77
C GLY A 217 1.62 -19.24 47.05
N LYS A 218 2.85 -18.74 47.04
CA LYS A 218 4.09 -19.47 47.32
C LYS A 218 4.28 -19.63 48.83
N GLU A 219 5.21 -20.48 49.25
CA GLU A 219 5.49 -20.72 50.68
C GLU A 219 5.86 -19.40 51.40
N GLY A 220 5.19 -19.11 52.50
CA GLY A 220 5.30 -17.86 53.27
C GLY A 220 4.42 -16.71 52.77
N GLU A 221 3.72 -16.85 51.64
CA GLU A 221 2.95 -15.77 51.04
C GLU A 221 1.62 -15.52 51.76
N LYS A 222 1.30 -14.24 52.00
CA LYS A 222 0.05 -13.83 52.65
C LYS A 222 -1.10 -13.81 51.65
N ILE A 223 -2.18 -14.49 51.99
CA ILE A 223 -3.41 -14.45 51.24
C ILE A 223 -4.45 -13.59 51.96
N ASN A 224 -4.99 -12.59 51.27
CA ASN A 224 -6.07 -11.77 51.79
C ASN A 224 -7.40 -12.55 51.87
N ARG A 225 -8.05 -12.46 53.03
CA ARG A 225 -9.38 -13.02 53.31
C ARG A 225 -10.37 -11.97 53.81
N ASN A 226 -10.00 -10.69 53.71
CA ASN A 226 -10.88 -9.56 53.93
C ASN A 226 -11.24 -8.88 52.59
N PRO A 227 -12.49 -9.02 52.11
CA PRO A 227 -12.92 -8.36 50.88
C PRO A 227 -12.77 -6.83 50.90
N LEU A 228 -12.71 -6.21 52.09
CA LEU A 228 -12.50 -4.77 52.23
C LEU A 228 -11.04 -4.34 51.99
N LEU A 229 -10.08 -5.27 52.03
CA LEU A 229 -8.65 -4.99 51.88
C LEU A 229 -8.11 -5.36 50.48
N GLY A 230 -8.95 -5.84 49.57
CA GLY A 230 -8.58 -6.18 48.20
C GLY A 230 -9.07 -7.56 47.73
N ASP A 231 -8.45 -8.08 46.67
CA ASP A 231 -8.81 -9.37 46.07
C ASP A 231 -8.62 -10.53 47.06
N THR A 232 -9.56 -11.47 47.07
CA THR A 232 -9.56 -12.67 47.91
C THR A 232 -9.48 -13.96 47.08
N SER A 233 -9.24 -13.86 45.77
CA SER A 233 -9.28 -15.00 44.83
C SER A 233 -8.02 -15.86 44.85
N LEU A 234 -6.93 -15.36 45.43
CA LEU A 234 -5.65 -16.06 45.51
C LEU A 234 -5.77 -17.32 46.39
N LYS A 235 -5.20 -18.43 45.91
CA LYS A 235 -5.13 -19.73 46.58
C LYS A 235 -3.67 -20.17 46.67
N CYS A 236 -3.32 -20.98 47.65
CA CYS A 236 -1.99 -21.56 47.73
C CYS A 236 -1.71 -22.50 46.57
N CYS A 237 -0.44 -22.61 46.18
CA CYS A 237 -0.01 -23.58 45.18
C CYS A 237 -0.24 -25.02 45.63
N GLU A 238 -0.31 -25.92 44.66
CA GLU A 238 -0.36 -27.36 44.93
C GLU A 238 0.83 -27.78 45.80
N GLY A 239 0.56 -28.57 46.85
CA GLY A 239 1.56 -28.96 47.86
C GLY A 239 1.70 -27.98 49.04
N LEU A 240 1.00 -26.85 49.04
CA LEU A 240 0.93 -25.91 50.16
C LEU A 240 -0.49 -25.84 50.73
N ASN A 241 -0.58 -25.74 52.05
CA ASN A 241 -1.84 -25.53 52.74
C ASN A 241 -2.04 -24.05 53.06
N GLU A 242 -3.30 -23.61 52.99
CA GLU A 242 -3.68 -22.30 53.47
C GLU A 242 -3.86 -22.33 54.99
N ILE A 243 -2.99 -21.61 55.69
CA ILE A 243 -2.98 -21.54 57.14
C ILE A 243 -3.61 -20.21 57.58
N ARG A 244 -4.77 -20.27 58.25
CA ARG A 244 -5.42 -19.06 58.76
C ARG A 244 -4.59 -18.46 59.91
N VAL A 245 -4.19 -17.18 59.76
CA VAL A 245 -3.42 -16.44 60.77
C VAL A 245 -4.30 -15.42 61.49
N SER A 246 -5.23 -14.78 60.77
CA SER A 246 -6.20 -13.86 61.36
C SER A 246 -7.54 -13.92 60.62
N LYS A 247 -8.50 -13.08 61.04
CA LYS A 247 -9.76 -12.90 60.29
C LYS A 247 -9.54 -12.31 58.90
N SER A 248 -8.43 -11.59 58.69
CA SER A 248 -8.20 -10.80 57.48
C SER A 248 -7.17 -11.42 56.53
N TYR A 249 -6.34 -12.36 56.98
CA TYR A 249 -5.38 -13.03 56.10
C TYR A 249 -5.01 -14.44 56.57
N SER A 250 -4.61 -15.24 55.59
CA SER A 250 -3.99 -16.56 55.72
C SER A 250 -2.56 -16.53 55.17
N VAL A 251 -1.78 -17.58 55.39
CA VAL A 251 -0.42 -17.75 54.83
C VAL A 251 -0.30 -19.12 54.19
N CYS A 252 0.36 -19.24 53.05
CA CYS A 252 0.66 -20.54 52.44
C CYS A 252 1.88 -21.18 53.11
N SER A 253 1.75 -22.42 53.57
CA SER A 253 2.86 -23.14 54.19
C SER A 253 2.75 -24.64 53.96
N LYS A 254 3.89 -25.34 54.03
CA LYS A 254 3.90 -26.81 54.06
C LYS A 254 3.27 -27.32 55.37
N LYS A 255 2.67 -28.51 55.30
CA LYS A 255 2.07 -29.22 56.43
C LYS A 255 3.21 -29.71 57.35
N GLU A 256 3.17 -29.40 58.65
CA GLU A 256 4.24 -29.78 59.59
C GLU A 256 3.93 -31.06 60.38
N CYS A 257 2.66 -31.44 60.52
CA CYS A 257 2.24 -32.69 61.15
C CYS A 257 1.04 -33.30 60.42
N GLU A 258 0.91 -34.63 60.41
CA GLU A 258 -0.28 -35.31 59.91
C GLU A 258 -1.10 -35.95 61.04
N THR A 259 -0.41 -36.36 62.10
CA THR A 259 -0.98 -36.96 63.31
C THR A 259 -0.38 -36.33 64.56
N ASP A 260 -1.04 -36.52 65.70
CA ASP A 260 -0.53 -36.06 67.01
C ASP A 260 0.85 -36.62 67.37
N ALA A 261 1.24 -37.75 66.77
CA ALA A 261 2.53 -38.40 66.99
C ALA A 261 3.69 -37.64 66.32
N ASP A 262 3.41 -36.87 65.27
CA ASP A 262 4.40 -36.05 64.58
C ASP A 262 4.75 -34.79 65.39
N CYS A 263 3.98 -34.51 66.44
CA CYS A 263 4.13 -33.33 67.26
C CYS A 263 5.03 -33.55 68.49
N PRO A 264 5.90 -32.57 68.81
CA PRO A 264 6.78 -32.63 69.96
C PRO A 264 5.95 -32.60 71.25
N GLN A 265 6.16 -33.59 72.12
CA GLN A 265 5.39 -33.72 73.36
C GLN A 265 5.81 -32.66 74.39
N PRO A 266 4.84 -32.03 75.09
CA PRO A 266 5.14 -31.07 76.16
C PRO A 266 5.74 -31.77 77.38
N ASN A 267 6.58 -31.08 78.14
CA ASN A 267 7.22 -31.58 79.38
C ASN A 267 6.25 -31.64 80.58
N CYS A 268 4.97 -31.90 80.35
CA CYS A 268 3.90 -31.76 81.33
C CYS A 268 3.20 -33.11 81.49
N ILE A 269 3.04 -33.56 82.74
CA ILE A 269 2.56 -34.92 83.02
C ILE A 269 1.11 -35.06 82.52
N GLY A 270 0.90 -36.00 81.60
CA GLY A 270 -0.42 -36.39 81.11
C GLY A 270 -1.01 -35.52 80.01
N MET A 271 -0.31 -34.50 79.52
CA MET A 271 -0.75 -33.67 78.39
C MET A 271 0.03 -34.00 77.12
N LYS A 272 -0.64 -33.96 75.97
CA LYS A 272 -0.06 -34.22 74.64
C LYS A 272 -0.28 -33.03 73.73
N SER A 273 0.69 -32.76 72.86
CA SER A 273 0.49 -31.87 71.72
C SER A 273 -0.45 -32.51 70.72
N VAL A 274 -1.34 -31.73 70.13
CA VAL A 274 -2.31 -32.20 69.14
C VAL A 274 -2.01 -31.55 67.80
N CYS A 275 -2.00 -32.35 66.74
CA CYS A 275 -1.92 -31.85 65.38
C CYS A 275 -3.31 -31.38 64.96
N VAL A 276 -3.48 -30.06 64.84
CA VAL A 276 -4.72 -29.45 64.37
C VAL A 276 -4.42 -28.73 63.08
N GLU A 277 -5.04 -29.20 61.99
CA GLU A 277 -4.88 -28.61 60.65
C GLU A 277 -3.41 -28.45 60.21
N GLY A 278 -2.56 -29.42 60.56
CA GLY A 278 -1.15 -29.46 60.15
C GLY A 278 -0.21 -28.60 60.97
N ARG A 279 -0.65 -28.07 62.12
CA ARG A 279 0.18 -27.40 63.13
C ARG A 279 0.06 -28.10 64.49
N CYS A 280 1.20 -28.23 65.16
CA CYS A 280 1.24 -28.76 66.51
C CYS A 280 0.80 -27.70 67.52
N ILE A 281 -0.37 -27.91 68.11
CA ILE A 281 -0.87 -27.09 69.22
C ILE A 281 -0.33 -27.68 70.51
N MET A 282 0.52 -26.91 71.20
CA MET A 282 0.97 -27.27 72.54
C MET A 282 -0.03 -26.78 73.57
N PRO A 283 -0.44 -27.63 74.53
CA PRO A 283 -1.27 -27.20 75.64
C PRO A 283 -0.49 -26.23 76.53
N ASN A 284 -1.16 -25.19 77.02
CA ASN A 284 -0.58 -24.29 78.02
C ASN A 284 -0.42 -25.06 79.34
N CYS A 285 0.80 -25.48 79.63
CA CYS A 285 1.12 -26.07 80.90
C CYS A 285 1.20 -24.98 81.96
N ILE A 286 0.30 -25.03 82.94
CA ILE A 286 0.55 -24.35 84.20
C ILE A 286 1.53 -25.23 84.96
N ASP A 287 2.67 -24.68 85.36
CA ASP A 287 3.65 -25.40 86.15
C ASP A 287 2.97 -25.82 87.46
N ILE A 288 2.66 -27.12 87.59
CA ILE A 288 1.83 -27.66 88.68
C ILE A 288 2.50 -27.40 90.04
N LYS A 289 3.79 -27.04 90.07
CA LYS A 289 4.48 -26.57 91.27
C LYS A 289 3.82 -25.34 91.90
N GLU A 290 3.31 -24.41 91.10
CA GLU A 290 2.67 -23.15 91.57
C GLU A 290 1.20 -23.33 91.99
N GLU A 291 0.52 -24.35 91.45
CA GLU A 291 -0.88 -24.67 91.80
C GLU A 291 -0.97 -25.70 92.95
N LEU A 292 0.02 -26.59 93.12
CA LEU A 292 0.09 -27.49 94.29
C LEU A 292 0.27 -26.73 95.61
N GLU A 293 0.94 -25.58 95.62
CA GLU A 293 1.03 -24.70 96.79
C GLU A 293 -0.33 -24.07 97.17
N LYS A 294 -1.33 -24.10 96.29
CA LYS A 294 -2.66 -23.51 96.50
C LYS A 294 -3.74 -24.53 96.87
N ILE A 295 -3.45 -25.83 96.91
CA ILE A 295 -4.43 -26.86 97.29
C ILE A 295 -4.37 -27.12 98.81
N PRO A 296 -5.48 -26.98 99.58
CA PRO A 296 -5.45 -26.91 101.04
C PRO A 296 -5.13 -28.22 101.80
N PHE A 297 -4.93 -29.35 101.13
CA PHE A 297 -4.73 -30.64 101.79
C PHE A 297 -3.25 -31.04 101.98
N LEU A 298 -2.30 -30.20 101.53
CA LEU A 298 -0.88 -30.27 101.93
C LEU A 298 -0.58 -29.35 103.13
N ARG A 299 -1.55 -29.16 104.03
CA ARG A 299 -1.22 -28.97 105.45
C ARG A 299 -1.10 -30.36 106.06
N ALA A 300 0.08 -30.94 105.91
CA ALA A 300 0.53 -31.94 106.87
C ALA A 300 0.68 -31.22 108.21
N GLU A 301 -0.05 -31.75 109.20
CA GLU A 301 -0.01 -31.46 110.66
C GLU A 301 -0.55 -30.10 111.13
#